data_AF-A0A7C2UEU0-F1
#
_entry.id   AF-A0A7C2UEU0-F1
#
_cell.length_a   1.000
_cell.length_b   1.000
_cell.length_c   1.000
_cell.angle_alpha   90.00
_cell.angle_beta   90.00
_cell.angle_gamma   90.00
#
_symmetry.space_group_name_H-M   'P 1'
#
loop_
_entity.id
_entity.type
_entity.pdbx_description
1 polymer ?
#
loop_
_entity_poly.entity_id
_entity_poly.type
_entity_poly.pdbx_seq_one_letter_code
_entity_poly.pdbx_strand_id
1 'polypeptide(L)'
;AVPAYETSYREGAQASGGQMLTMADVAGFYRAFGFQVRGERPDYLGAQLEFLALLALKEANALLEGREEAAALCRQTRAEFAGRHVLPWLPAFEGRARGQGIACLAELARLARSLIESDLGG
;
A
#
# COMPACT_ATOMS: atom_id res chain seq x y z
N ALA A 1 -13.54 15.33 -6.86
CA ALA A 1 -13.29 13.87 -6.84
C ALA A 1 -12.30 13.54 -5.72
N VAL A 2 -12.35 12.32 -5.19
CA VAL A 2 -11.41 11.81 -4.17
C VAL A 2 -10.61 10.66 -4.82
N PRO A 3 -9.55 10.96 -5.58
CA PRO A 3 -8.77 9.92 -6.25
C PRO A 3 -8.14 9.01 -5.20
N ALA A 4 -8.09 7.70 -5.44
CA ALA A 4 -7.48 6.74 -4.51
C ALA A 4 -6.11 6.26 -5.04
N TYR A 5 -5.27 7.20 -5.46
CA TYR A 5 -3.94 6.95 -6.00
C TYR A 5 -2.88 7.69 -5.18
N GLU A 6 -1.79 7.02 -4.82
CA GLU A 6 -0.67 7.61 -4.05
C GLU A 6 -0.16 8.91 -4.67
N THR A 7 0.04 8.90 -5.99
CA THR A 7 0.56 10.07 -6.74
C THR A 7 -0.38 11.28 -6.73
N SER A 8 -1.64 11.13 -6.30
CA SER A 8 -2.58 12.23 -6.12
C SER A 8 -2.38 13.01 -4.82
N TYR A 9 -1.58 12.48 -3.89
CA TYR A 9 -1.34 13.05 -2.55
C TYR A 9 0.14 13.20 -2.19
N ARG A 10 1.03 12.50 -2.89
CA ARG A 10 2.48 12.59 -2.66
C ARG A 10 3.02 13.95 -3.11
N GLU A 11 3.77 14.60 -2.23
CA GLU A 11 4.49 15.84 -2.54
C GLU A 11 5.53 15.60 -3.65
N GLY A 12 5.66 16.53 -4.60
CA GLY A 12 6.56 16.40 -5.74
C GLY A 12 6.09 15.42 -6.83
N ALA A 13 5.01 14.65 -6.63
CA ALA A 13 4.46 13.79 -7.67
C ALA A 13 3.99 14.60 -8.89
N GLN A 14 3.58 15.85 -8.71
CA GLN A 14 3.17 16.74 -9.81
C GLN A 14 4.36 17.37 -10.57
N ALA A 15 5.60 17.19 -10.09
CA ALA A 15 6.79 17.59 -10.84
C ALA A 15 7.05 16.60 -11.98
N SER A 16 7.73 17.06 -13.04
CA SER A 16 8.07 16.24 -14.21
C SER A 16 8.75 14.94 -13.79
N GLY A 17 8.10 13.80 -14.07
CA GLY A 17 8.63 12.46 -13.81
C GLY A 17 8.35 11.88 -12.42
N GLY A 18 7.86 12.66 -11.46
CA GLY A 18 7.60 12.20 -10.08
C GLY A 18 6.59 11.03 -10.03
N GLN A 19 5.49 11.14 -10.77
CA GLN A 19 4.49 10.06 -10.86
C GLN A 19 5.08 8.76 -11.42
N MET A 20 5.90 8.86 -12.48
CA MET A 20 6.52 7.68 -13.10
C MET A 20 7.49 7.00 -12.15
N LEU A 21 8.29 7.75 -11.38
CA LEU A 21 9.21 7.18 -10.39
C LEU A 21 8.46 6.45 -9.28
N THR A 22 7.40 7.05 -8.72
CA THR A 22 6.57 6.39 -7.70
C THR A 22 5.94 5.11 -8.24
N MET A 23 5.35 5.15 -9.43
CA MET A 23 4.73 3.96 -10.04
C MET A 23 5.77 2.87 -10.38
N ALA A 24 6.97 3.25 -10.79
CA ALA A 24 8.05 2.31 -11.07
C ALA A 24 8.56 1.61 -9.80
N ASP A 25 8.67 2.34 -8.69
CA ASP A 25 9.05 1.83 -7.37
C ASP A 25 8.01 0.81 -6.88
N VAL A 26 6.72 1.18 -6.89
CA VAL A 26 5.60 0.27 -6.55
C VAL A 26 5.62 -0.98 -7.43
N ALA A 27 5.78 -0.82 -8.74
CA ALA A 27 5.86 -1.95 -9.66
C ALA A 27 7.10 -2.83 -9.41
N GLY A 28 8.18 -2.29 -8.86
CA GLY A 28 9.37 -3.04 -8.42
C GLY A 28 9.03 -4.04 -7.32
N PHE A 29 8.34 -3.60 -6.27
CA PHE A 29 7.82 -4.47 -5.22
C PHE A 29 6.92 -5.57 -5.79
N TYR A 30 5.99 -5.21 -6.68
CA TYR A 30 5.06 -6.18 -7.26
C TYR A 30 5.79 -7.27 -8.04
N ARG A 31 6.75 -6.89 -8.89
CA ARG A 31 7.54 -7.85 -9.68
C ARG A 31 8.34 -8.81 -8.79
N ALA A 32 8.93 -8.32 -7.69
CA ALA A 32 9.72 -9.15 -6.79
C ALA A 32 8.91 -10.31 -6.15
N PHE A 33 7.58 -10.16 -6.05
CA PHE A 33 6.68 -11.15 -5.45
C PHE A 33 5.72 -11.80 -6.44
N GLY A 34 5.91 -11.55 -7.74
CA GLY A 34 5.05 -12.09 -8.81
C GLY A 34 3.63 -11.53 -8.79
N PHE A 35 3.41 -10.35 -8.21
CA PHE A 35 2.11 -9.71 -8.15
C PHE A 35 1.81 -8.92 -9.43
N GLN A 36 0.57 -8.97 -9.90
CA GLN A 36 0.13 -8.29 -11.12
C GLN A 36 -1.15 -7.51 -10.86
N VAL A 37 -1.15 -6.23 -11.22
CA VAL A 37 -2.35 -5.39 -11.18
C VAL A 37 -3.09 -5.49 -12.51
N ARG A 38 -4.41 -5.64 -12.47
CA ARG A 38 -5.27 -5.76 -13.67
C ARG A 38 -6.27 -4.63 -13.73
N GLY A 39 -6.33 -3.94 -14.88
CA GLY A 39 -7.32 -2.90 -15.15
C GLY A 39 -7.15 -1.61 -14.34
N GLU A 40 -6.10 -1.50 -13.53
CA GLU A 40 -5.81 -0.35 -12.68
C GLU A 40 -4.33 0.02 -12.68
N ARG A 41 -4.04 1.21 -12.17
CA ARG A 41 -2.67 1.67 -11.94
C ARG A 41 -2.05 0.98 -10.72
N PRO A 42 -0.71 0.76 -10.71
CA PRO A 42 -0.03 0.15 -9.56
C PRO A 42 -0.15 0.96 -8.27
N ASP A 43 -0.28 2.28 -8.35
CA ASP A 43 -0.39 3.16 -7.18
C ASP A 43 -1.82 3.35 -6.67
N TYR A 44 -2.78 2.56 -7.16
CA TYR A 44 -4.15 2.51 -6.66
C TYR A 44 -4.22 1.89 -5.27
N LEU A 45 -4.95 2.49 -4.33
CA LEU A 45 -5.07 2.01 -2.95
C LEU A 45 -5.47 0.53 -2.87
N GLY A 46 -6.45 0.11 -3.67
CA GLY A 46 -6.91 -1.28 -3.68
C GLY A 46 -5.79 -2.25 -4.06
N ALA A 47 -4.99 -1.92 -5.07
CA ALA A 47 -3.86 -2.74 -5.50
C ALA A 47 -2.75 -2.78 -4.43
N GLN A 48 -2.49 -1.65 -3.76
CA GLN A 48 -1.54 -1.58 -2.67
C GLN A 48 -1.98 -2.42 -1.44
N LEU A 49 -3.26 -2.37 -1.08
CA LEU A 49 -3.82 -3.18 0.01
C LEU A 49 -3.83 -4.67 -0.34
N GLU A 50 -4.16 -5.03 -1.58
CA GLU A 50 -4.11 -6.41 -2.06
C GLU A 50 -2.69 -6.98 -1.99
N PHE A 51 -1.69 -6.16 -2.32
CA PHE A 51 -0.29 -6.56 -2.20
C PHE A 51 0.14 -6.80 -0.74
N LEU A 52 -0.27 -5.92 0.19
CA LEU A 52 -0.02 -6.14 1.63
C LEU A 52 -0.66 -7.45 2.12
N ALA A 53 -1.89 -7.75 1.68
CA ALA A 53 -2.57 -9.00 2.01
C ALA A 53 -1.85 -10.23 1.43
N LEU A 54 -1.34 -10.15 0.20
CA LEU A 54 -0.52 -11.20 -0.42
C LEU A 54 0.74 -11.49 0.40
N LEU A 55 1.45 -10.45 0.87
CA LEU A 55 2.64 -10.60 1.68
C LEU A 55 2.34 -11.28 3.01
N ALA A 56 1.24 -10.89 3.69
CA ALA A 56 0.79 -11.55 4.92
C ALA A 56 0.45 -13.03 4.68
N LEU A 57 -0.22 -13.36 3.57
CA LEU A 57 -0.53 -14.74 3.20
C LEU A 57 0.75 -15.56 2.92
N LYS A 58 1.70 -15.00 2.16
CA LYS A 58 2.98 -15.64 1.86
C LYS A 58 3.81 -15.87 3.13
N GLU A 59 3.79 -14.92 4.06
CA GLU A 59 4.43 -15.06 5.38
C GLU A 59 3.83 -16.22 6.16
N ALA A 60 2.51 -16.26 6.31
CA ALA A 60 1.82 -17.34 7.02
C ALA A 60 2.13 -18.71 6.39
N ASN A 61 2.10 -18.80 5.05
CA ASN A 61 2.45 -20.03 4.35
C ASN A 61 3.91 -20.45 4.57
N ALA A 62 4.85 -19.50 4.57
CA ALA A 62 6.25 -19.78 4.85
C ALA A 62 6.46 -20.29 6.29
N LEU A 63 5.77 -19.71 7.27
CA LEU A 63 5.80 -20.18 8.67
C LEU A 63 5.26 -21.62 8.80
N LEU A 64 4.13 -21.92 8.15
CA LEU A 64 3.55 -23.27 8.16
C LEU A 64 4.48 -24.33 7.54
N GLU A 65 5.30 -23.93 6.58
CA GLU A 65 6.28 -24.80 5.92
C GLU A 65 7.68 -24.78 6.59
N GLY A 66 7.85 -24.07 7.72
CA GLY A 66 9.14 -23.98 8.41
C GLY A 66 10.21 -23.17 7.66
N ARG A 67 9.81 -22.30 6.73
CA ARG A 67 10.71 -21.44 5.93
C ARG A 67 10.86 -20.06 6.58
N GLU A 68 11.56 -20.01 7.71
CA GLU A 68 11.67 -18.80 8.54
C GLU A 68 12.24 -17.58 7.79
N GLU A 69 13.27 -17.76 6.96
CA GLU A 69 13.86 -16.67 6.18
C GLU A 69 12.86 -16.06 5.18
N ALA A 70 12.05 -16.90 4.53
CA ALA A 70 11.03 -16.45 3.60
C ALA A 70 9.89 -15.71 4.32
N ALA A 71 9.52 -16.17 5.52
CA ALA A 71 8.55 -15.47 6.36
C ALA A 71 9.09 -14.10 6.79
N ALA A 72 10.36 -14.03 7.24
CA ALA A 72 11.01 -12.78 7.61
C ALA A 72 11.09 -11.79 6.44
N LEU A 73 11.43 -12.27 5.23
CA LEU A 73 11.45 -11.45 4.02
C LEU A 73 10.07 -10.84 3.70
N CYS A 74 9.00 -11.64 3.81
CA CYS A 74 7.63 -11.16 3.60
C CYS A 74 7.26 -10.08 4.63
N ARG A 75 7.55 -10.31 5.91
CA ARG A 75 7.31 -9.34 6.99
C ARG A 75 8.05 -8.02 6.76
N GLN A 76 9.35 -8.09 6.46
CA GLN A 76 10.19 -6.92 6.21
C GLN A 76 9.72 -6.12 4.99
N THR A 77 9.43 -6.82 3.88
CA THR A 77 8.92 -6.16 2.66
C THR A 77 7.58 -5.50 2.91
N ARG A 78 6.70 -6.13 3.68
CA ARG A 78 5.37 -5.59 4.01
C ARG A 78 5.49 -4.31 4.83
N ALA A 79 6.38 -4.29 5.82
CA ALA A 79 6.70 -3.09 6.59
C ALA A 79 7.28 -1.97 5.71
N GLU A 80 8.26 -2.29 4.86
CA GLU A 80 8.87 -1.33 3.95
C GLU A 80 7.84 -0.75 2.96
N PHE A 81 7.06 -1.60 2.30
CA PHE A 81 6.06 -1.18 1.32
C PHE A 81 4.96 -0.34 1.96
N ALA A 82 4.42 -0.76 3.11
CA ALA A 82 3.41 -0.01 3.83
C ALA A 82 3.93 1.38 4.26
N GLY A 83 5.13 1.43 4.84
CA GLY A 83 5.75 2.67 5.31
C GLY A 83 6.12 3.63 4.17
N ARG A 84 6.47 3.11 2.99
CA ARG A 84 6.84 3.93 1.83
C ARG A 84 5.66 4.34 0.97
N HIS A 85 4.74 3.44 0.68
CA HIS A 85 3.76 3.60 -0.41
C HIS A 85 2.31 3.66 0.01
N VAL A 86 1.96 3.36 1.28
CA VAL A 86 0.57 3.32 1.72
C VAL A 86 0.32 4.31 2.85
N LEU A 87 0.98 4.14 3.98
CA LEU A 87 0.76 4.95 5.19
C LEU A 87 0.97 6.46 4.98
N PRO A 88 2.00 6.94 4.24
CA PRO A 88 2.29 8.37 4.17
C PRO A 88 1.16 9.24 3.61
N TRP A 89 0.30 8.68 2.75
CA TRP A 89 -0.69 9.45 2.02
C TRP A 89 -2.14 9.20 2.47
N LEU A 90 -2.39 8.15 3.26
CA LEU A 90 -3.71 7.85 3.80
C LEU A 90 -4.34 9.00 4.61
N PRO A 91 -3.61 9.76 5.47
CA PRO A 91 -4.18 10.90 6.18
C PRO A 91 -4.72 12.00 5.25
N ALA A 92 -4.01 12.28 4.14
CA ALA A 92 -4.43 13.27 3.17
C ALA A 92 -5.65 12.80 2.35
N PHE A 93 -5.69 11.52 2.00
CA PHE A 93 -6.85 10.88 1.38
C PHE A 93 -8.08 10.91 2.31
N GLU A 94 -7.91 10.56 3.58
CA GLU A 94 -8.95 10.65 4.61
C GLU A 94 -9.49 12.08 4.74
N GLY A 95 -8.61 13.07 4.91
CA GLY A 95 -8.99 14.47 5.05
C GLY A 95 -9.75 14.99 3.83
N ARG A 96 -9.33 14.65 2.62
CA ARG A 96 -10.04 15.01 1.38
C ARG A 96 -11.40 14.32 1.28
N ALA A 97 -11.52 13.05 1.68
CA ALA A 97 -12.78 12.33 1.71
C ALA A 97 -13.78 12.96 2.70
N ARG A 98 -13.32 13.29 3.92
CA ARG A 98 -14.14 14.00 4.93
C ARG A 98 -14.60 15.36 4.43
N GLY A 99 -13.70 16.15 3.84
CA GLY A 99 -14.04 17.47 3.29
C GLY A 99 -15.04 17.43 2.13
N GLN A 100 -15.14 16.29 1.42
CA GLN A 100 -16.12 16.07 0.35
C GLN A 100 -17.40 15.36 0.83
N GLY A 101 -17.53 15.11 2.14
CA GLY A 101 -18.70 14.42 2.71
C GLY A 101 -18.80 12.93 2.38
N ILE A 102 -17.72 12.30 1.88
CA ILE A 102 -17.72 10.88 1.51
C ILE A 102 -17.25 10.05 2.72
N ALA A 103 -18.16 9.86 3.68
CA ALA A 103 -17.86 9.21 4.96
C ALA A 103 -17.29 7.79 4.82
N CYS A 104 -17.76 7.00 3.85
CA CYS A 104 -17.29 5.63 3.65
C CYS A 104 -15.79 5.58 3.27
N LEU A 105 -15.31 6.47 2.40
CA LEU A 105 -13.90 6.53 2.01
C LEU A 105 -13.01 7.03 3.15
N ALA A 106 -13.51 8.00 3.94
CA ALA A 106 -12.81 8.48 5.12
C ALA A 106 -12.62 7.37 6.17
N GLU A 107 -13.69 6.63 6.48
CA GLU A 107 -13.61 5.54 7.44
C GLU A 107 -12.78 4.36 6.91
N LEU A 108 -12.84 4.06 5.61
CA LEU A 108 -11.96 3.06 4.98
C LEU A 108 -10.48 3.44 5.16
N ALA A 109 -10.13 4.70 4.88
CA ALA A 109 -8.76 5.20 5.03
C ALA A 109 -8.26 5.08 6.48
N ARG A 110 -9.10 5.49 7.44
CA ARG A 110 -8.80 5.41 8.87
C ARG A 110 -8.61 3.97 9.33
N LEU A 111 -9.50 3.06 8.92
CA LEU A 111 -9.43 1.65 9.28
C LEU A 111 -8.22 0.96 8.65
N ALA A 112 -7.95 1.22 7.37
CA ALA A 112 -6.76 0.68 6.69
C ALA A 112 -5.47 1.12 7.40
N ARG A 113 -5.36 2.40 7.74
CA ARG A 113 -4.20 2.93 8.47
C ARG A 113 -4.04 2.25 9.83
N SER A 114 -5.12 2.18 10.62
CA SER A 114 -5.09 1.53 11.94
C SER A 114 -4.72 0.05 11.87
N LEU A 115 -5.22 -0.67 10.87
CA LEU A 115 -4.93 -2.08 10.67
C LEU A 115 -3.45 -2.28 10.33
N ILE A 116 -2.92 -1.49 9.39
CA ILE A 116 -1.52 -1.56 8.97
C ILE A 116 -0.60 -1.18 10.14
N GLU A 117 -0.89 -0.10 10.87
CA GLU A 117 -0.08 0.30 12.03
C GLU A 117 -0.06 -0.80 13.12
N SER A 118 -1.19 -1.43 13.40
CA SER A 118 -1.27 -2.55 14.34
C SER A 118 -0.49 -3.77 13.87
N ASP A 119 -0.50 -4.02 12.57
CA ASP A 119 0.19 -5.14 11.93
C ASP A 119 1.72 -4.97 11.93
N LEU A 120 2.21 -3.74 11.79
CA LEU A 120 3.65 -3.43 11.84
C LEU A 120 4.20 -3.34 13.27
N GLY A 121 3.34 -3.22 14.28
CA GLY A 121 3.73 -3.09 15.68
C GLY A 121 3.83 -4.41 16.47
N GLY A 122 3.47 -5.55 15.86
CA GLY A 122 3.54 -6.89 16.45
C GLY A 122 4.70 -7.73 15.91
#